data_AF-A0A3R6CAG4-F1
#
_entry.id   AF-A0A3R6CAG4-F1
#
_cell.length_a   1.000
_cell.length_b   1.000
_cell.length_c   1.000
_cell.angle_alpha   90.00
_cell.angle_beta   90.00
_cell.angle_gamma   90.00
#
_symmetry.space_group_name_H-M   'P 1'
#
loop_
_entity.id
_entity.type
_entity.pdbx_description
1 polymer ?
#
loop_
_entity_poly.entity_id
_entity_poly.type
_entity_poly.pdbx_seq_one_letter_code
_entity_poly.pdbx_strand_id
1 'polypeptide(L)' 'MMDDLKIFEEQNGSLQEEYNTWRRHAERLNLPQYKIDCAFQEARENFSVYCSLKETIPFLVMCRYELIYNLLEGTTM' A
#
# COMPACT_ATOMS: atom_id res chain seq x y z
N MET A 1 14.17 -4.21 -8.59
CA MET A 1 13.61 -2.89 -8.18
C MET A 1 12.49 -2.36 -9.08
N MET A 2 12.46 -2.67 -10.39
CA MET A 2 11.25 -2.56 -11.21
C MET A 2 10.63 -3.94 -11.47
N ASP A 3 11.47 -4.98 -11.47
CA ASP A 3 11.07 -6.38 -11.61
C ASP A 3 10.18 -6.85 -10.46
N ASP A 4 10.47 -6.47 -9.20
CA ASP A 4 9.70 -6.95 -8.04
C ASP A 4 8.25 -6.46 -8.06
N LEU A 5 8.03 -5.20 -8.47
CA LEU A 5 6.69 -4.65 -8.67
C LEU A 5 5.99 -5.36 -9.83
N LYS A 6 6.69 -5.50 -10.96
CA LYS A 6 6.12 -6.14 -12.14
C LYS A 6 5.74 -7.61 -11.88
N ILE A 7 6.61 -8.38 -11.23
CA ILE A 7 6.35 -9.77 -10.85
C ILE A 7 5.17 -9.86 -9.88
N PHE A 8 5.13 -8.96 -8.89
CA PHE A 8 4.01 -8.92 -7.95
C PHE A 8 2.69 -8.62 -8.66
N GLU A 9 2.65 -7.61 -9.52
CA GLU A 9 1.45 -7.20 -10.24
C GLU A 9 1.04 -8.21 -11.32
N GLU A 10 1.97 -8.94 -11.93
CA GLU A 10 1.67 -10.07 -12.82
C GLU A 10 0.96 -11.21 -12.07
N GLN A 11 1.23 -11.39 -10.78
CA GLN A 11 0.63 -12.44 -9.94
C GLN A 11 -0.69 -12.00 -9.29
N ASN A 12 -0.80 -10.73 -8.89
CA ASN A 12 -1.89 -10.26 -8.03
C ASN A 12 -2.75 -9.16 -8.69
N GLY A 13 -2.36 -8.67 -9.87
CA GLY A 13 -2.89 -7.42 -10.42
C GLY A 13 -2.26 -6.19 -9.75
N SER A 14 -2.50 -5.01 -10.33
CA SER A 14 -2.13 -3.75 -9.67
C SER A 14 -3.13 -3.45 -8.55
N LEU A 15 -2.62 -3.19 -7.35
CA LEU A 15 -3.43 -2.88 -6.16
C LEU A 15 -3.34 -1.41 -5.75
N GLN A 16 -2.97 -0.53 -6.67
CA GLN A 16 -2.78 0.89 -6.37
C GLN A 16 -4.09 1.57 -5.94
N GLU A 17 -5.22 1.26 -6.57
CA GLU A 17 -6.51 1.88 -6.22
C GLU A 17 -7.03 1.38 -4.86
N GLU A 18 -6.82 0.09 -4.57
CA GLU A 18 -7.07 -0.52 -3.28
C GLU A 18 -6.21 0.13 -2.20
N TYR A 19 -4.92 0.37 -2.48
CA TYR A 19 -4.02 1.08 -1.59
C TYR A 19 -4.53 2.48 -1.28
N ASN A 20 -4.89 3.26 -2.30
CA ASN A 20 -5.40 4.61 -2.14
C ASN A 20 -6.67 4.63 -1.28
N THR A 21 -7.58 3.69 -1.52
CA THR A 21 -8.84 3.57 -0.76
C THR A 21 -8.59 3.21 0.69
N TRP A 22 -7.74 2.20 0.93
CA TRP A 22 -7.35 1.75 2.25
C TRP A 22 -6.63 2.86 3.04
N ARG A 23 -5.69 3.56 2.40
CA ARG A 23 -4.91 4.64 2.99
C ARG A 23 -5.78 5.82 3.39
N ARG A 24 -6.68 6.29 2.52
CA ARG A 24 -7.67 7.35 2.85
C ARG A 24 -8.59 6.95 3.99
N HIS A 25 -9.02 5.69 4.03
CA HIS A 25 -9.85 5.20 5.12
C HIS A 25 -9.10 5.25 6.46
N ALA A 26 -7.85 4.81 6.47
CA ALA A 26 -7.00 4.84 7.66
C ALA A 26 -6.71 6.26 8.17
N GLU A 27 -6.54 7.23 7.26
CA GLU A 27 -6.39 8.66 7.61
C GLU A 27 -7.65 9.24 8.26
N ARG A 28 -8.83 8.92 7.70
CA ARG A 28 -10.12 9.35 8.28
C ARG A 28 -10.35 8.79 9.68
N LEU A 29 -9.87 7.58 9.94
CA LEU A 29 -9.94 6.94 11.26
C LEU A 29 -8.82 7.40 12.21
N ASN A 30 -7.88 8.24 11.75
CA ASN A 30 -6.71 8.70 12.50
C ASN A 30 -5.94 7.52 13.12
N LEU A 31 -5.72 6.46 12.33
CA LEU A 31 -5.02 5.28 12.81
C LEU A 31 -3.56 5.61 13.16
N PRO A 32 -2.97 4.93 14.17
CA PRO A 32 -1.56 5.09 14.51
C PRO A 32 -0.64 4.80 13.32
N GLN A 33 0.49 5.50 13.23
CA GLN A 33 1.46 5.38 12.13
C GLN A 33 1.89 3.93 11.85
N TYR A 34 2.13 3.12 12.89
CA TYR A 34 2.56 1.73 12.73
C TYR A 34 1.53 0.82 12.02
N LYS A 35 0.27 1.27 11.89
CA LYS A 35 -0.79 0.56 11.16
C LYS A 35 -0.91 0.96 9.69
N ILE A 36 -0.29 2.07 9.28
CA ILE A 36 -0.42 2.65 7.94
C ILE A 36 0.92 2.74 7.20
N ASP A 37 2.01 2.91 7.93
CA ASP A 37 3.32 3.17 7.36
C ASP A 37 4.00 1.88 6.90
N CYS A 38 4.33 1.85 5.61
CA CYS A 38 4.92 0.69 4.94
C CYS A 38 6.21 0.17 5.60
N ALA A 39 6.93 0.97 6.40
CA ALA A 39 8.11 0.54 7.15
C ALA A 39 7.76 -0.55 8.18
N PHE A 40 6.54 -0.51 8.73
CA PHE A 40 6.08 -1.46 9.75
C PHE A 40 5.46 -2.70 9.10
N GLN A 41 5.84 -3.87 9.62
CA GLN A 41 5.29 -5.14 9.16
C GLN A 41 3.77 -5.22 9.37
N GLU A 42 3.26 -4.70 10.49
CA GLU A 42 1.82 -4.70 10.80
C GLU A 42 1.01 -3.93 9.74
N ALA A 43 1.50 -2.78 9.26
CA ALA A 43 0.84 -2.04 8.18
C ALA A 43 0.78 -2.87 6.88
N ARG A 44 1.88 -3.54 6.52
CA ARG A 44 1.94 -4.42 5.34
C ARG A 44 0.97 -5.60 5.47
N GLU A 45 0.91 -6.24 6.64
CA GLU A 45 -0.02 -7.34 6.92
C GLU A 45 -1.47 -6.88 6.86
N ASN A 46 -1.80 -5.75 7.48
CA ASN A 46 -3.15 -5.18 7.44
C ASN A 46 -3.62 -4.89 6.01
N PHE A 47 -2.75 -4.29 5.19
CA PHE A 47 -3.08 -4.06 3.78
C PHE A 47 -3.22 -5.38 3.00
N SER A 48 -2.35 -6.36 3.27
CA SER A 48 -2.42 -7.67 2.60
C SER A 48 -3.71 -8.41 2.92
N VAL A 49 -4.17 -8.36 4.18
CA VAL A 49 -5.47 -8.90 4.60
C VAL A 49 -6.61 -8.16 3.91
N TYR A 50 -6.54 -6.82 3.84
CA TYR A 50 -7.55 -6.01 3.14
C TYR A 50 -7.69 -6.42 1.66
N CYS A 51 -6.59 -6.68 0.97
CA CYS A 51 -6.56 -7.13 -0.42
C CYS A 51 -6.75 -8.64 -0.61
N SER A 52 -6.98 -9.42 0.46
CA SER A 52 -7.06 -10.88 0.41
C SER A 52 -5.84 -11.55 -0.23
N LEU A 53 -4.65 -10.98 -0.04
CA LEU A 53 -3.40 -11.53 -0.54
C LEU A 53 -3.03 -12.82 0.20
N LYS A 54 -2.45 -13.77 -0.54
CA LYS A 54 -1.95 -15.02 0.03
C LYS A 54 -0.71 -14.81 0.91
N GLU A 55 0.13 -13.86 0.55
CA GLU A 55 1.36 -13.51 1.26
C GLU A 55 1.38 -12.01 1.58
N THR A 56 2.17 -11.63 2.58
CA THR A 56 2.36 -10.22 2.91
C THR A 56 2.99 -9.49 1.74
N ILE A 57 2.41 -8.35 1.36
CA ILE A 57 2.93 -7.49 0.30
C ILE A 57 4.41 -7.15 0.58
N PRO A 58 5.29 -7.24 -0.44
CA PRO A 58 6.67 -6.86 -0.27
C PRO A 58 6.81 -5.38 0.08
N PHE A 59 7.76 -5.06 0.97
CA PHE A 59 8.03 -3.69 1.40
C PHE A 59 8.18 -2.70 0.23
N LEU A 60 9.02 -3.03 -0.75
CA LEU A 60 9.28 -2.16 -1.89
C LEU A 60 8.05 -1.94 -2.76
N VAL A 61 7.14 -2.92 -2.85
CA VAL A 61 5.88 -2.78 -3.59
C VAL A 61 4.98 -1.78 -2.87
N MET A 62 4.77 -1.95 -1.56
CA MET A 62 3.95 -1.01 -0.79
C MET A 62 4.54 0.41 -0.76
N CYS A 63 5.87 0.56 -0.72
CA CYS A 63 6.53 1.87 -0.85
C CYS A 63 6.22 2.56 -2.17
N ARG A 64 6.10 1.81 -3.28
CA ARG A 64 5.72 2.40 -4.58
C ARG A 64 4.29 2.91 -4.54
N TYR A 65 3.38 2.15 -3.93
CA TYR A 65 1.99 2.56 -3.78
C TYR A 65 1.85 3.81 -2.90
N GLU A 66 2.59 3.88 -1.79
CA GLU A 66 2.66 5.08 -0.93
C GLU A 66 3.23 6.29 -1.67
N LEU A 67 4.28 6.11 -2.48
CA LEU A 67 4.85 7.20 -3.29
C LEU A 67 3.82 7.75 -4.27
N ILE A 68 3.11 6.87 -5.00
CA ILE A 68 2.08 7.28 -5.96
C ILE A 68 0.90 7.96 -5.24
N TYR A 69 0.46 7.41 -4.10
CA TYR A 69 -0.59 8.01 -3.27
C TYR A 69 -0.22 9.45 -2.88
N ASN A 70 0.98 9.65 -2.33
CA ASN A 70 1.44 10.97 -1.89
C ASN A 70 1.66 11.94 -3.06
N LEU A 71 2.06 11.46 -4.24
CA LEU A 71 2.13 12.30 -5.43
C LEU A 71 0.73 12.78 -5.82
N LEU A 72 -0.26 11.88 -5.89
CA LEU A 72 -1.64 12.22 -6.26
C LEU A 72 -2.30 13.16 -5.24
N GLU A 73 -2.21 12.85 -3.94
CA GLU A 73 -2.78 13.70 -2.88
C GLU A 73 -2.02 15.03 -2.75
N GLY A 74 -0.69 15.01 -2.92
CA GLY A 74 0.15 16.22 -2.92
C GLY A 74 -0.09 17.16 -4.10
N THR A 75 -0.75 16.70 -5.16
CA THR A 75 -1.18 17.57 -6.29
C THR A 75 -2.52 18.27 -6.02
N THR A 76 -3.17 17.98 -4.88
CA THR A 76 -4.48 18.53 -4.49
C THR A 76 -4.34 19.71 -3.51
N MET A 77 -3.15 20.32 -3.42
CA MET A 77 -2.88 21.56 -2.68
C MET A 77 -2.84 22.79 -3.60
#